data_AF-A0A919EC14-F1
#
_entry.id   AF-A0A919EC14-F1
#
_cell.length_a   1.000
_cell.length_b   1.000
_cell.length_c   1.000
_cell.angle_alpha   90.00
_cell.angle_beta   90.00
_cell.angle_gamma   90.00
#
_symmetry.space_group_name_H-M   'P 1'
#
loop_
_entity.id
_entity.type
_entity.pdbx_description
1 polymer ?
#
loop_
_entity_poly.entity_id
_entity_poly.type
_entity_poly.pdbx_seq_one_letter_code
_entity_poly.pdbx_strand_id
1 'polypeptide(L)'
;MTDRAGALRGGLRTAGAIVAGAAVLVFGGYWLGDATDRASVVDKAPKTAAAQKSKAAGQEAQAEIEDASARELPGVRDCGVGEPVLEPTIITLDCSTAGRVASGIQWDDYAADGAAGSGVVQVSSRAAGAAAGKAFPARLRLFGPKRVDGLVAFTALEVVYTGATPTGEHREVLTIA
;
A
#
# COMPACT_ATOMS: atom_id res chain seq x y z
N MET A 1 -46.31 -1.80 -51.35
CA MET A 1 -46.09 -2.56 -52.59
C MET A 1 -44.60 -2.55 -52.87
N THR A 2 -44.02 -3.76 -52.98
CA THR A 2 -42.68 -4.14 -53.50
C THR A 2 -41.43 -3.57 -52.80
N ASP A 3 -40.33 -4.28 -52.58
CA ASP A 3 -39.94 -5.69 -52.28
C ASP A 3 -38.40 -5.68 -52.29
N ARG A 4 -37.75 -6.40 -51.36
CA ARG A 4 -36.41 -7.07 -51.47
C ARG A 4 -35.15 -6.21 -51.70
N ALA A 5 -33.92 -6.63 -51.43
CA ALA A 5 -33.26 -7.65 -50.60
C ALA A 5 -31.75 -7.57 -50.98
N GLY A 6 -30.84 -7.93 -50.06
CA GLY A 6 -29.43 -8.26 -50.34
C GLY A 6 -28.43 -7.24 -49.76
N ALA A 7 -27.30 -7.61 -49.16
CA ALA A 7 -26.57 -8.87 -49.24
C ALA A 7 -25.83 -9.21 -47.92
N LEU A 8 -25.98 -10.47 -47.49
CA LEU A 8 -25.04 -11.22 -46.65
C LEU A 8 -24.02 -11.91 -47.57
N ARG A 9 -22.71 -11.74 -47.31
CA ARG A 9 -21.55 -12.61 -47.68
C ARG A 9 -20.26 -11.79 -47.52
N GLY A 10 -19.15 -12.27 -46.97
CA GLY A 10 -18.83 -13.60 -46.46
C GLY A 10 -17.36 -13.64 -46.00
N GLY A 11 -16.99 -14.73 -45.31
CA GLY A 11 -15.63 -14.96 -44.84
C GLY A 11 -15.61 -16.07 -43.79
N LEU A 12 -15.72 -17.31 -44.24
CA LEU A 12 -15.87 -18.54 -43.47
C LEU A 12 -14.61 -19.39 -43.70
N ARG A 13 -14.11 -20.06 -42.63
CA ARG A 13 -13.22 -21.26 -42.63
C ARG A 13 -11.74 -20.95 -42.95
N THR A 14 -10.71 -21.50 -42.29
CA THR A 14 -10.39 -22.87 -41.82
C THR A 14 -9.31 -22.76 -40.73
N ALA A 15 -9.39 -23.38 -39.54
CA ALA A 15 -9.21 -24.81 -39.19
C ALA A 15 -7.79 -25.38 -39.44
N GLY A 16 -7.18 -25.96 -38.39
CA GLY A 16 -6.11 -26.97 -38.44
C GLY A 16 -4.74 -26.48 -37.94
N ALA A 17 -4.36 -26.73 -36.69
CA ALA A 17 -3.59 -27.91 -36.20
C ALA A 17 -2.07 -27.72 -36.44
N ILE A 18 -1.13 -28.07 -35.57
CA ILE A 18 -0.84 -29.39 -34.99
C ILE A 18 0.12 -29.24 -33.79
N VAL A 19 -0.09 -30.14 -32.84
CA VAL A 19 0.63 -30.50 -31.61
C VAL A 19 2.06 -31.02 -31.84
N ALA A 20 2.95 -30.81 -30.87
CA ALA A 20 4.00 -31.72 -30.35
C ALA A 20 5.33 -30.97 -30.11
N GLY A 21 6.05 -31.15 -29.01
CA GLY A 21 6.10 -32.34 -28.17
C GLY A 21 6.43 -32.06 -26.71
N ALA A 22 5.90 -32.93 -25.88
CA ALA A 22 6.39 -33.20 -24.54
C ALA A 22 7.62 -34.12 -24.64
N ALA A 23 8.68 -33.83 -23.88
CA ALA A 23 9.56 -34.87 -23.34
C ALA A 23 10.35 -34.32 -22.14
N VAL A 24 10.12 -34.99 -21.02
CA VAL A 24 10.65 -34.84 -19.67
C VAL A 24 12.17 -35.13 -19.59
N LEU A 25 12.91 -34.29 -18.84
CA LEU A 25 14.14 -34.62 -18.09
C LEU A 25 14.05 -33.80 -16.77
N VAL A 26 13.47 -34.30 -15.67
CA VAL A 26 14.11 -35.11 -14.63
C VAL A 26 15.56 -34.70 -14.34
N PHE A 27 15.72 -34.02 -13.19
CA PHE A 27 16.95 -33.83 -12.40
C PHE A 27 18.15 -33.17 -13.08
N GLY A 28 18.31 -31.86 -12.83
CA GLY A 28 19.53 -31.13 -13.15
C GLY A 28 19.70 -29.91 -12.23
N GLY A 29 20.13 -30.16 -11.00
CA GLY A 29 20.95 -29.26 -10.17
C GLY A 29 20.64 -27.77 -10.23
N TYR A 30 19.70 -27.34 -9.39
CA TYR A 30 19.73 -26.00 -8.82
C TYR A 30 21.09 -25.80 -8.12
N TRP A 31 21.76 -24.69 -8.48
CA TRP A 31 22.92 -24.09 -7.80
C TRP A 31 24.28 -24.81 -7.88
N LEU A 32 24.94 -24.68 -9.03
CA LEU A 32 26.40 -24.53 -9.06
C LEU A 32 26.75 -23.14 -8.52
N GLY A 33 27.31 -23.11 -7.33
CA GLY A 33 27.79 -21.88 -6.69
C GLY A 33 28.28 -22.10 -5.26
N ASP A 34 28.95 -23.24 -5.03
CA ASP A 34 29.65 -23.59 -3.80
C ASP A 34 30.85 -22.62 -3.62
N ALA A 35 30.57 -21.49 -2.99
CA ALA A 35 31.57 -20.50 -2.60
C ALA A 35 31.73 -20.47 -1.08
N THR A 36 31.66 -21.60 -0.38
CA THR A 36 31.95 -21.62 1.06
C THR A 36 32.46 -22.96 1.60
N ASP A 37 33.57 -23.51 1.09
CA ASP A 37 34.38 -24.42 1.94
C ASP A 37 35.84 -24.56 1.47
N ARG A 38 36.61 -23.48 1.58
CA ARG A 38 38.09 -23.53 1.59
C ARG A 38 38.70 -22.73 2.74
N ALA A 39 37.96 -22.54 3.83
CA ALA A 39 38.45 -21.77 4.97
C ALA A 39 38.59 -22.58 6.28
N SER A 40 38.35 -23.90 6.26
CA SER A 40 38.34 -24.74 7.48
C SER A 40 39.63 -25.55 7.70
N VAL A 41 40.78 -25.16 7.13
CA VAL A 41 42.07 -25.83 7.39
C VAL A 41 43.14 -24.92 8.00
N VAL A 42 42.79 -23.71 8.45
CA VAL A 42 43.70 -22.83 9.21
C VAL A 42 43.13 -22.48 10.58
N ASP A 43 42.64 -23.49 11.32
CA ASP A 43 42.30 -23.35 12.74
C ASP A 43 43.40 -23.98 13.61
N LYS A 44 44.61 -23.39 13.55
CA LYS A 44 45.66 -23.54 14.57
C LYS A 44 46.55 -22.28 14.65
N ALA A 45 45.95 -21.10 14.58
CA ALA A 45 46.63 -19.86 14.97
C ALA A 45 45.89 -19.24 16.17
N PRO A 46 46.58 -18.77 17.22
CA PRO A 46 45.93 -18.15 18.37
C PRO A 46 45.18 -16.89 17.90
N LYS A 47 43.85 -16.96 17.93
CA LYS A 47 42.95 -15.87 17.51
C LYS A 47 43.13 -14.68 18.46
N THR A 48 43.81 -13.64 17.99
CA THR A 48 43.97 -12.36 18.71
C THR A 48 42.63 -11.65 18.85
N ALA A 49 42.39 -11.02 20.01
CA ALA A 49 41.14 -10.37 20.42
C ALA A 49 40.52 -9.37 19.41
N ALA A 50 41.31 -8.85 18.46
CA ALA A 50 40.84 -7.95 17.42
C ALA A 50 39.79 -8.57 16.48
N ALA A 51 39.85 -9.89 16.22
CA ALA A 51 38.91 -10.56 15.30
C ALA A 51 37.52 -10.79 15.92
N GLN A 52 37.38 -10.77 17.25
CA GLN A 52 36.08 -10.90 17.91
C GLN A 52 35.27 -9.59 17.89
N LYS A 53 35.96 -8.43 17.87
CA LYS A 53 35.30 -7.11 17.87
C LYS A 53 34.50 -6.86 16.58
N SER A 54 34.92 -7.45 15.47
CA SER A 54 34.24 -7.33 14.17
C SER A 54 32.93 -8.12 14.09
N LYS A 55 32.81 -9.24 14.83
CA LYS A 55 31.60 -10.07 14.83
C LYS A 55 30.51 -9.49 15.76
N ALA A 56 30.91 -8.87 16.87
CA ALA A 56 29.99 -8.18 17.78
C ALA A 56 29.32 -6.97 17.11
N ALA A 57 30.10 -6.14 16.40
CA ALA A 57 29.56 -4.97 15.68
C ALA A 57 28.61 -5.36 14.52
N GLY A 58 28.81 -6.54 13.91
CA GLY A 58 27.93 -7.06 12.87
C GLY A 58 26.62 -7.67 13.38
N GLN A 59 26.55 -8.07 14.65
CA GLN A 59 25.34 -8.59 15.31
C GLN A 59 24.45 -7.47 15.86
N GLU A 60 25.04 -6.36 16.31
CA GLU A 60 24.29 -5.16 16.75
C GLU A 60 23.52 -4.52 15.59
N ALA A 61 24.10 -4.48 14.39
CA ALA A 61 23.43 -3.98 13.18
C ALA A 61 22.32 -4.91 12.63
N GLN A 62 22.29 -6.18 13.02
CA GLN A 62 21.23 -7.12 12.62
C GLN A 62 20.05 -7.11 13.59
N ALA A 63 20.28 -6.80 14.87
CA ALA A 63 19.23 -6.64 15.87
C ALA A 63 18.34 -5.40 15.64
N GLU A 64 18.86 -4.33 15.03
CA GLU A 64 18.05 -3.16 14.65
C GLU A 64 17.13 -3.40 13.44
N ILE A 65 17.40 -4.42 12.62
CA ILE A 65 16.58 -4.76 11.45
C ILE A 65 15.43 -5.72 11.82
N GLU A 66 15.63 -6.62 12.80
CA GLU A 66 14.55 -7.49 13.29
C GLU A 66 13.52 -6.77 14.17
N ASP A 67 13.89 -5.72 14.92
CA ASP A 67 12.94 -4.96 15.77
C ASP A 67 11.97 -4.08 14.97
N ALA A 68 12.29 -3.75 13.70
CA ALA A 68 11.37 -3.05 12.81
C ALA A 68 10.21 -3.95 12.31
N SER A 69 10.37 -5.27 12.37
CA SER A 69 9.44 -6.23 11.77
C SER A 69 8.23 -6.60 12.66
N ALA A 70 8.18 -6.12 13.90
CA ALA A 70 7.08 -6.40 14.84
C ALA A 70 6.37 -5.15 15.38
N ARG A 71 6.59 -3.96 14.79
CA ARG A 71 5.88 -2.75 15.21
C ARG A 71 4.43 -2.82 14.71
N GLU A 72 3.48 -2.87 15.65
CA GLU A 72 2.04 -2.78 15.39
C GLU A 72 1.75 -1.52 14.58
N LEU A 73 1.25 -1.69 13.34
CA LEU A 73 0.90 -0.56 12.48
C LEU A 73 -0.42 0.08 12.95
N PRO A 74 -0.48 1.41 13.09
CA PRO A 74 -1.72 2.10 13.43
C PRO A 74 -2.76 1.95 12.32
N GLY A 75 -4.00 1.61 12.66
CA GLY A 75 -5.12 1.69 11.71
C GLY A 75 -5.80 3.06 11.73
N VAL A 76 -6.85 3.20 10.92
CA VAL A 76 -7.75 4.36 10.93
C VAL A 76 -9.11 3.92 11.45
N ARG A 77 -9.64 4.64 12.44
CA ARG A 77 -11.03 4.47 12.88
C ARG A 77 -11.88 5.49 12.16
N ASP A 78 -12.81 5.04 11.33
CA ASP A 78 -13.69 5.99 10.64
C ASP A 78 -14.64 6.62 11.67
N CYS A 79 -14.54 7.94 11.83
CA CYS A 79 -15.26 8.71 12.84
C CYS A 79 -15.13 8.20 14.29
N GLY A 80 -13.97 7.62 14.63
CA GLY A 80 -13.70 7.10 15.97
C GLY A 80 -14.52 5.84 16.34
N VAL A 81 -15.25 5.23 15.41
CA VAL A 81 -16.09 4.06 15.65
C VAL A 81 -15.44 2.80 15.07
N GLY A 82 -15.65 1.67 15.75
CA GLY A 82 -15.21 0.36 15.28
C GLY A 82 -13.71 0.08 15.51
N GLU A 83 -13.23 -0.99 14.90
CA GLU A 83 -11.82 -1.39 14.93
C GLU A 83 -11.01 -0.56 13.92
N PRO A 84 -9.74 -0.21 14.21
CA PRO A 84 -8.87 0.48 13.27
C PRO A 84 -8.62 -0.37 12.02
N VAL A 85 -8.82 0.22 10.84
CA VAL A 85 -8.59 -0.43 9.55
C VAL A 85 -7.24 0.01 8.98
N LEU A 86 -6.40 -0.95 8.59
CA LEU A 86 -5.15 -0.67 7.87
C LEU A 86 -5.47 -0.28 6.43
N GLU A 87 -4.74 0.72 5.92
CA GLU A 87 -4.82 1.18 4.54
C GLU A 87 -6.26 1.37 4.00
N PRO A 88 -7.14 2.13 4.68
CA PRO A 88 -8.50 2.30 4.20
C PRO A 88 -8.52 3.05 2.86
N THR A 89 -9.43 2.66 1.98
CA THR A 89 -9.63 3.34 0.68
C THR A 89 -10.66 4.48 0.76
N ILE A 90 -11.37 4.57 1.89
CA ILE A 90 -12.41 5.55 2.18
C ILE A 90 -12.27 6.02 3.63
N ILE A 91 -12.32 7.33 3.88
CA ILE A 91 -12.32 7.95 5.21
C ILE A 91 -13.37 9.06 5.23
N THR A 92 -14.28 9.03 6.20
CA THR A 92 -15.25 10.10 6.43
C THR A 92 -14.55 11.29 7.10
N LEU A 93 -14.65 12.48 6.49
CA LEU A 93 -13.95 13.68 6.96
C LEU A 93 -14.83 14.56 7.86
N ASP A 94 -16.15 14.53 7.63
CA ASP A 94 -17.13 15.20 8.48
C ASP A 94 -18.05 14.15 9.11
N CYS A 95 -17.74 13.80 10.35
CA CYS A 95 -18.46 12.77 11.09
C CYS A 95 -19.84 13.20 11.57
N SER A 96 -20.14 14.50 11.59
CA SER A 96 -21.44 15.01 12.04
C SER A 96 -22.52 14.87 10.97
N THR A 97 -22.14 15.02 9.70
CA THR A 97 -23.10 15.01 8.57
C THR A 97 -22.82 13.94 7.52
N ALA A 98 -21.65 13.27 7.58
CA ALA A 98 -21.09 12.49 6.48
C ALA A 98 -21.04 13.28 5.15
N GLY A 99 -21.01 14.62 5.25
CA GLY A 99 -21.11 15.53 4.12
C GLY A 99 -19.83 15.60 3.29
N ARG A 100 -18.71 15.10 3.82
CA ARG A 100 -17.40 15.04 3.16
C ARG A 100 -16.75 13.70 3.40
N VAL A 101 -16.28 13.06 2.32
CA VAL A 101 -15.62 11.75 2.36
C VAL A 101 -14.40 11.79 1.46
N ALA A 102 -13.24 11.38 1.98
CA ALA A 102 -12.09 11.03 1.16
C ALA A 102 -12.27 9.60 0.64
N SER A 103 -12.04 9.39 -0.64
CA SER A 103 -12.33 8.12 -1.31
C SER A 103 -11.34 7.83 -2.42
N GLY A 104 -11.27 6.57 -2.83
CA GLY A 104 -10.30 6.12 -3.83
C GLY A 104 -8.86 6.36 -3.35
N ILE A 105 -8.64 6.24 -2.04
CA ILE A 105 -7.35 6.52 -1.43
C ILE A 105 -6.36 5.43 -1.84
N GLN A 106 -5.20 5.86 -2.30
CA GLN A 106 -4.05 5.03 -2.63
C GLN A 106 -2.90 5.47 -1.73
N TRP A 107 -2.43 4.56 -0.87
CA TRP A 107 -1.32 4.81 0.04
C TRP A 107 0.00 4.56 -0.70
N ASP A 108 0.86 5.57 -0.70
CA ASP A 108 2.21 5.50 -1.26
C ASP A 108 3.19 4.94 -0.21
N ASP A 109 2.94 5.26 1.06
CA ASP A 109 3.73 4.82 2.22
C ASP A 109 2.80 4.65 3.43
N TYR A 110 3.02 3.60 4.22
CA TYR A 110 2.23 3.29 5.42
C TYR A 110 3.14 2.71 6.51
N ALA A 111 3.45 3.53 7.52
CA ALA A 111 4.40 3.22 8.58
C ALA A 111 3.81 3.44 9.97
N ALA A 112 4.57 3.12 11.02
CA ALA A 112 4.09 3.20 12.40
C ALA A 112 3.87 4.64 12.91
N ASP A 113 4.56 5.62 12.33
CA ASP A 113 4.51 7.04 12.72
C ASP A 113 3.64 7.90 11.80
N GLY A 114 3.36 7.42 10.58
CA GLY A 114 2.48 8.08 9.64
C GLY A 114 2.19 7.25 8.40
N ALA A 115 1.23 7.71 7.60
CA ALA A 115 0.98 7.19 6.27
C ALA A 115 0.74 8.35 5.30
N ALA A 116 1.20 8.20 4.07
CA ALA A 116 1.06 9.20 3.01
C ALA A 116 0.38 8.57 1.80
N GLY A 117 -0.56 9.29 1.20
CA GLY A 117 -1.29 8.81 0.04
C GLY A 117 -1.97 9.91 -0.76
N SER A 118 -2.72 9.50 -1.76
CA SER A 118 -3.50 10.39 -2.61
C SER A 118 -4.91 9.86 -2.82
N GLY A 119 -5.86 10.75 -3.11
CA GLY A 119 -7.25 10.38 -3.30
C GLY A 119 -8.11 11.56 -3.70
N VAL A 120 -9.42 11.39 -3.55
CA VAL A 120 -10.41 12.41 -3.92
C VAL A 120 -11.36 12.66 -2.76
N VAL A 121 -11.49 13.93 -2.38
CA VAL A 121 -12.50 14.38 -1.42
C VAL A 121 -13.79 14.67 -2.17
N GLN A 122 -14.82 13.89 -1.86
CA GLN A 122 -16.17 14.08 -2.35
C GLN A 122 -16.98 14.89 -1.34
N VAL A 123 -17.66 15.92 -1.81
CA VAL A 123 -18.61 16.70 -1.02
C VAL A 123 -20.01 16.23 -1.40
N SER A 124 -20.77 15.74 -0.42
CA SER A 124 -22.12 15.23 -0.65
C SER A 124 -23.01 16.30 -1.30
N SER A 125 -24.00 15.87 -2.08
CA SER A 125 -25.02 16.77 -2.64
C SER A 125 -25.94 17.37 -1.58
N ARG A 126 -25.95 16.82 -0.36
CA ARG A 126 -26.71 17.35 0.79
C ARG A 126 -25.95 18.44 1.55
N ALA A 127 -24.65 18.61 1.30
CA ALA A 127 -23.89 19.71 1.87
C ALA A 127 -24.39 21.04 1.31
N ALA A 128 -24.42 22.09 2.13
CA ALA A 128 -24.77 23.43 1.67
C ALA A 128 -23.62 24.08 0.88
N GLY A 129 -23.96 24.89 -0.12
CA GLY A 129 -22.99 25.75 -0.83
C GLY A 129 -22.51 25.24 -2.19
N ALA A 130 -21.61 26.00 -2.81
CA ALA A 130 -21.20 25.81 -4.21
C ALA A 130 -20.38 24.53 -4.47
N ALA A 131 -19.84 23.90 -3.42
CA ALA A 131 -19.05 22.68 -3.51
C ALA A 131 -19.90 21.39 -3.51
N ALA A 132 -21.20 21.48 -3.25
CA ALA A 132 -22.09 20.31 -3.15
C ALA A 132 -22.06 19.44 -4.42
N GLY A 133 -21.89 18.14 -4.25
CA GLY A 133 -21.81 17.17 -5.34
C GLY A 133 -20.52 17.23 -6.16
N LYS A 134 -19.49 17.96 -5.70
CA LYS A 134 -18.18 18.05 -6.38
C LYS A 134 -17.14 17.12 -5.73
N ALA A 135 -16.09 16.89 -6.50
CA ALA A 135 -14.96 16.05 -6.15
C ALA A 135 -13.66 16.85 -6.31
N PHE A 136 -12.75 16.71 -5.34
CA PHE A 136 -11.53 17.51 -5.23
C PHE A 136 -10.32 16.60 -4.99
N PRO A 137 -9.37 16.52 -5.94
CA PRO A 137 -8.13 15.75 -5.75
C PRO A 137 -7.31 16.28 -4.57
N ALA A 138 -6.77 15.37 -3.76
CA ALA A 138 -5.99 15.71 -2.59
C ALA A 138 -4.88 14.69 -2.30
N ARG A 139 -3.82 15.17 -1.64
CA ARG A 139 -2.88 14.34 -0.89
C ARG A 139 -3.34 14.22 0.55
N LEU A 140 -3.14 13.04 1.11
CA LEU A 140 -3.55 12.68 2.46
C LEU A 140 -2.32 12.30 3.27
N ARG A 141 -2.28 12.72 4.53
CA ARG A 141 -1.28 12.29 5.49
C ARG A 141 -1.91 11.93 6.83
N LEU A 142 -1.80 10.68 7.22
CA LEU A 142 -2.18 10.21 8.56
C LEU A 142 -1.00 10.37 9.51
N PHE A 143 -1.29 10.79 10.74
CA PHE A 143 -0.27 10.95 11.78
C PHE A 143 -0.88 10.96 13.17
N GLY A 144 0.00 11.05 14.17
CA GLY A 144 -0.39 11.07 15.58
C GLY A 144 -0.94 9.71 16.03
N PRO A 145 -0.17 8.62 15.93
CA PRO A 145 -0.58 7.31 16.42
C PRO A 145 -0.80 7.35 17.94
N LYS A 146 -1.93 6.79 18.40
CA LYS A 146 -2.25 6.63 19.82
C LYS A 146 -2.95 5.29 20.04
N ARG A 147 -2.87 4.78 21.27
CA ARG A 147 -3.67 3.62 21.69
C ARG A 147 -5.07 4.09 22.08
N VAL A 148 -6.09 3.58 21.39
CA VAL A 148 -7.51 3.86 21.63
C VAL A 148 -8.21 2.50 21.76
N ASP A 149 -8.94 2.30 22.87
CA ASP A 149 -9.61 1.02 23.17
C ASP A 149 -8.67 -0.21 23.11
N GLY A 150 -7.39 -0.02 23.46
CA GLY A 150 -6.38 -1.07 23.44
C GLY A 150 -5.70 -1.32 22.09
N LEU A 151 -6.15 -0.67 21.00
CA LEU A 151 -5.61 -0.81 19.65
C LEU A 151 -4.88 0.46 19.21
N VAL A 152 -3.84 0.35 18.38
CA VAL A 152 -3.13 1.55 17.87
C VAL A 152 -3.86 2.11 16.65
N ALA A 153 -4.14 3.42 16.67
CA ALA A 153 -4.80 4.13 15.58
C ALA A 153 -4.18 5.52 15.34
N PHE A 154 -4.19 5.96 14.08
CA PHE A 154 -3.93 7.35 13.74
C PHE A 154 -5.07 8.24 14.22
N THR A 155 -4.73 9.39 14.80
CA THR A 155 -5.73 10.31 15.39
C THR A 155 -5.86 11.62 14.63
N ALA A 156 -4.96 11.89 13.69
CA ALA A 156 -5.01 13.07 12.85
C ALA A 156 -4.85 12.71 11.36
N LEU A 157 -5.61 13.42 10.53
CA LEU A 157 -5.54 13.36 9.08
C LEU A 157 -5.33 14.77 8.54
N GLU A 158 -4.29 14.94 7.75
CA GLU A 158 -4.05 16.13 6.96
C GLU A 158 -4.49 15.89 5.52
N VAL A 159 -5.21 16.87 4.96
CA VAL A 159 -5.68 16.87 3.59
C VAL A 159 -5.11 18.09 2.89
N VAL A 160 -4.36 17.88 1.81
CA VAL A 160 -3.79 18.94 0.97
C VAL A 160 -4.38 18.84 -0.42
N TYR A 161 -5.21 19.79 -0.79
CA TYR A 161 -5.85 19.85 -2.10
C TYR A 161 -4.84 20.24 -3.19
N THR A 162 -4.76 19.45 -4.26
CA THR A 162 -3.79 19.68 -5.34
C THR A 162 -4.34 20.52 -6.50
N GLY A 163 -5.56 21.02 -6.36
CA GLY A 163 -6.24 21.80 -7.39
C GLY A 163 -7.30 22.72 -6.79
N ALA A 164 -8.51 22.69 -7.36
CA ALA A 164 -9.65 23.39 -6.78
C ALA A 164 -9.92 22.90 -5.35
N THR A 165 -10.44 23.79 -4.50
CA THR A 165 -10.70 23.53 -3.09
C THR A 165 -12.19 23.68 -2.79
N PRO A 166 -12.74 22.94 -1.81
CA PRO A 166 -14.15 23.09 -1.44
C PRO A 166 -14.45 24.42 -0.74
N THR A 167 -13.49 24.91 0.05
CA THR A 167 -13.65 26.00 1.03
C THR A 167 -12.73 27.20 0.75
N GLY A 168 -11.91 27.16 -0.30
CA GLY A 168 -10.85 28.14 -0.55
C GLY A 168 -9.52 27.79 0.11
N GLU A 169 -9.53 26.94 1.15
CA GLU A 169 -8.33 26.48 1.83
C GLU A 169 -7.68 25.31 1.11
N HIS A 170 -6.37 25.37 0.91
CA HIS A 170 -5.60 24.32 0.24
C HIS A 170 -5.13 23.21 1.18
N ARG A 171 -5.20 23.42 2.50
CA ARG A 171 -4.72 22.49 3.52
C ARG A 171 -5.64 22.52 4.73
N GLU A 172 -6.04 21.34 5.19
CA GLU A 172 -6.87 21.16 6.39
C GLU A 172 -6.30 20.02 7.23
N VAL A 173 -6.39 20.14 8.56
CA VAL A 173 -6.02 19.09 9.51
C VAL A 173 -7.25 18.73 10.33
N LEU A 174 -7.58 17.44 10.34
CA LEU A 174 -8.79 16.88 10.93
C LEU A 174 -8.40 15.89 12.03
N THR A 175 -9.17 15.87 13.11
CA THR A 175 -9.10 14.82 14.13
C THR A 175 -10.05 13.69 13.72
N ILE A 176 -9.58 12.45 13.71
CA ILE A 176 -10.31 11.29 13.17
C ILE A 176 -10.55 10.15 14.19
N ALA A 177 -10.04 10.27 15.41
CA ALA A 177 -10.18 9.27 16.48
C ALA A 177 -10.64 9.86 17.80
#